data_AF-A0AAW8NMH8-F1
#
_entry.id   AF-A0AAW8NMH8-F1
#
_cell.length_a   1.000
_cell.length_b   1.000
_cell.length_c   1.000
_cell.angle_alpha   90.00
_cell.angle_beta   90.00
_cell.angle_gamma   90.00
#
_symmetry.space_group_name_H-M   'P 1'
#
loop_
_entity.id
_entity.type
_entity.pdbx_description
1 polymer ?
#
loop_
_entity_poly.entity_id
_entity_poly.type
_entity_poly.pdbx_seq_one_letter_code
_entity_poly.pdbx_strand_id
1 'polypeptide(L)'
;MKLVKPAALALLCANLSGCITFPTDESNTVKVLWDDTDALVGCEHKGTVIGSQGHFYDYWLHADKDMVWGTLNEMRIKAAKLNADTIYLYKPLGFTGSVTMIANAYDCDAAVTEIESTAGATADSVSTALPTGAK
;
A
#
# COMPACT_ATOMS: atom_id res chain seq x y z
N MET A 1 -2.18 44.09 32.70
CA MET A 1 -2.16 42.61 32.87
C MET A 1 -3.45 41.90 32.42
N LYS A 2 -4.36 42.52 31.64
CA LYS A 2 -5.64 41.89 31.23
C LYS A 2 -5.59 41.18 29.86
N LEU A 3 -4.55 41.42 29.05
CA LEU A 3 -4.40 40.89 27.68
C LEU A 3 -3.71 39.51 27.61
N VAL A 4 -3.12 39.04 28.71
CA VAL A 4 -2.36 37.77 28.74
C VAL A 4 -3.29 36.55 28.69
N LYS A 5 -4.52 36.69 29.19
CA LYS A 5 -5.52 35.62 29.25
C LYS A 5 -6.09 35.22 27.87
N PRO A 6 -6.51 36.13 26.98
CA PRO A 6 -6.97 35.74 25.65
C PRO A 6 -5.82 35.22 24.77
N ALA A 7 -4.61 35.75 24.93
CA ALA A 7 -3.44 35.29 24.19
C ALA A 7 -3.03 33.86 24.58
N ALA A 8 -3.07 33.52 25.87
CA ALA A 8 -2.81 32.15 26.33
C ALA A 8 -3.85 31.14 25.84
N LEU A 9 -5.13 31.54 25.74
CA LEU A 9 -6.20 30.68 25.24
C LEU A 9 -6.09 30.44 23.73
N ALA A 10 -5.72 31.46 22.95
CA ALA A 10 -5.48 31.33 21.51
C ALA A 10 -4.27 30.44 21.20
N LEU A 11 -3.20 30.54 22.00
CA LEU A 11 -2.01 29.71 21.86
C LEU A 11 -2.28 28.23 22.20
N LEU A 12 -3.20 27.97 23.14
CA LEU A 12 -3.61 26.60 23.47
C LEU A 12 -4.40 25.94 22.34
N CYS A 13 -5.31 26.67 21.68
CA CYS A 13 -6.09 26.16 20.56
C CYS A 13 -5.24 25.89 19.30
N ALA A 14 -4.14 26.62 19.11
CA ALA A 14 -3.23 26.43 17.97
C ALA A 14 -2.44 25.11 18.01
N ASN A 15 -2.42 24.40 19.15
CA ASN A 15 -1.71 23.12 19.30
C ASN A 15 -2.59 21.90 18.96
N LEU A 16 -3.89 22.07 18.67
CA LEU A 16 -4.76 20.98 18.21
C LEU A 16 -4.71 20.81 16.67
N SER A 17 -3.52 20.83 16.08
CA SER A 17 -3.37 20.37 14.69
C SER A 17 -3.42 18.83 14.69
N GLY A 18 -4.55 18.26 14.29
CA GLY A 18 -4.63 16.83 13.96
C GLY A 18 -3.83 16.56 12.69
N CYS A 19 -2.68 15.89 12.81
CA CYS A 19 -1.89 15.47 11.66
C CYS A 19 -2.48 14.18 11.06
N ILE A 20 -2.92 14.24 9.81
CA ILE A 20 -3.30 13.06 9.02
C ILE A 20 -2.09 12.63 8.19
N THR A 21 -1.92 11.31 8.01
CA THR A 21 -0.86 10.78 7.14
C THR A 21 -1.15 11.12 5.67
N PHE A 22 -0.40 12.09 5.16
CA PHE A 22 -0.42 12.48 3.75
C PHE A 22 0.39 11.49 2.88
N PRO A 23 0.02 11.33 1.60
CA PRO A 23 0.75 10.50 0.67
C PRO A 23 2.12 11.11 0.40
N THR A 24 3.16 10.28 0.41
CA THR A 24 4.49 10.63 -0.09
C THR A 24 4.66 10.13 -1.53
N ASP A 25 5.69 10.61 -2.24
CA ASP A 25 5.96 10.16 -3.61
C ASP A 25 6.20 8.65 -3.68
N GLU A 26 6.91 8.08 -2.71
CA GLU A 26 7.16 6.63 -2.59
C GLU A 26 5.91 5.83 -2.20
N SER A 27 4.97 6.47 -1.50
CA SER A 27 3.71 5.84 -1.13
C SER A 27 2.74 5.74 -2.32
N ASN A 28 2.86 6.61 -3.32
CA ASN A 28 1.95 6.65 -4.46
C ASN A 28 2.23 5.55 -5.49
N THR A 29 3.41 4.94 -5.46
CA THR A 29 3.78 3.84 -6.34
C THR A 29 3.18 2.50 -5.91
N VAL A 30 2.83 2.37 -4.62
CA VAL A 30 2.29 1.12 -4.05
C VAL A 30 0.83 0.91 -4.46
N LYS A 31 0.60 -0.14 -5.26
CA LYS A 31 -0.72 -0.56 -5.75
C LYS A 31 -1.53 -1.18 -4.61
N VAL A 32 -2.83 -0.89 -4.59
CA VAL A 32 -3.75 -1.39 -3.56
C VAL A 32 -4.71 -2.35 -4.23
N LEU A 33 -4.62 -3.62 -3.84
CA LEU A 33 -5.37 -4.72 -4.43
C LEU A 33 -6.47 -5.18 -3.49
N TRP A 34 -7.65 -5.46 -4.06
CA TRP A 34 -8.85 -5.89 -3.34
C TRP A 34 -9.43 -7.11 -4.02
N ASP A 35 -9.53 -8.23 -3.29
CA ASP A 35 -10.22 -9.45 -3.73
C ASP A 35 -9.76 -10.03 -5.09
N ASP A 36 -8.58 -9.62 -5.56
CA ASP A 36 -7.95 -10.12 -6.77
C ASP A 36 -6.68 -10.87 -6.34
N THR A 37 -6.81 -12.17 -6.14
CA THR A 37 -5.66 -13.02 -5.78
C THR A 37 -4.83 -13.41 -7.00
N ASP A 38 -5.39 -13.29 -8.21
CA ASP A 38 -4.73 -13.70 -9.44
C ASP A 38 -3.60 -12.72 -9.80
N ALA A 39 -3.78 -11.43 -9.49
CA ALA A 39 -2.72 -10.43 -9.64
C ALA A 39 -1.56 -10.55 -8.62
N LEU A 40 -1.63 -11.52 -7.68
CA LEU A 40 -0.51 -11.85 -6.77
C LEU A 40 0.33 -13.04 -7.26
N VAL A 41 -0.02 -13.68 -8.38
CA VAL A 41 0.70 -14.84 -8.89
C VAL A 41 2.12 -14.43 -9.31
N GLY A 42 3.11 -15.03 -8.66
CA GLY A 42 4.53 -14.76 -8.89
C GLY A 42 5.15 -13.75 -7.90
N CYS A 43 4.34 -12.96 -7.19
CA CYS A 43 4.88 -11.91 -6.33
C CYS A 43 5.55 -12.47 -5.06
N GLU A 44 6.64 -11.84 -4.63
CA GLU A 44 7.33 -12.20 -3.39
C GLU A 44 6.64 -11.54 -2.19
N HIS A 45 6.26 -12.32 -1.18
CA HIS A 45 5.71 -11.79 0.06
C HIS A 45 6.79 -11.15 0.93
N LYS A 46 6.72 -9.83 1.13
CA LYS A 46 7.68 -9.05 1.94
C LYS A 46 7.28 -8.91 3.40
N GLY A 47 6.00 -9.06 3.74
CA GLY A 47 5.52 -9.01 5.12
C GLY A 47 4.11 -8.46 5.28
N THR A 48 3.62 -8.44 6.53
CA THR A 48 2.31 -7.87 6.86
C THR A 48 2.46 -6.44 7.36
N VAL A 49 1.65 -5.52 6.83
CA VAL A 49 1.56 -4.12 7.24
C VAL A 49 0.21 -3.85 7.89
N ILE A 50 0.21 -2.96 8.88
CA ILE A 50 -0.99 -2.53 9.61
C ILE A 50 -1.03 -1.02 9.57
N GLY A 51 -2.16 -0.44 9.21
CA GLY A 51 -2.44 1.00 9.31
C GLY A 51 -3.58 1.24 10.29
N SER A 52 -3.54 2.37 10.99
CA SER A 52 -4.62 2.76 11.88
C SER A 52 -4.75 4.27 11.98
N GLN A 53 -5.94 4.78 11.70
CA GLN A 53 -6.27 6.20 11.87
C GLN A 53 -7.52 6.39 12.72
N GLY A 54 -7.56 7.53 13.41
CA GLY A 54 -8.60 7.87 14.36
C GLY A 54 -8.32 7.33 15.76
N HIS A 55 -8.74 8.11 16.75
CA HIS A 55 -8.72 7.76 18.15
C HIS A 55 -10.13 7.91 18.74
N PHE A 56 -10.37 7.23 19.84
CA PHE A 56 -11.69 7.26 20.51
C PHE A 56 -12.15 8.67 20.91
N TYR A 57 -11.24 9.64 21.05
CA TYR A 57 -11.53 11.00 21.51
C TYR A 57 -11.63 12.03 20.37
N ASP A 58 -11.10 11.75 19.18
CA ASP A 58 -11.05 12.69 18.05
C ASP A 58 -11.89 12.25 16.84
N TYR A 59 -12.51 11.07 16.89
CA TYR A 59 -13.27 10.52 15.77
C TYR A 59 -14.39 11.43 15.23
N TRP A 60 -15.05 12.21 16.09
CA TRP A 60 -16.12 13.14 15.68
C TRP A 60 -15.59 14.29 14.80
N LEU A 61 -14.32 14.64 14.95
CA LEU A 61 -13.69 15.75 14.24
C LEU A 61 -13.09 15.32 12.89
N HIS A 62 -13.05 14.01 12.61
CA HIS A 62 -12.47 13.45 11.39
C HIS A 62 -13.56 12.81 10.53
N ALA A 63 -13.62 13.16 9.25
CA ALA A 63 -14.50 12.47 8.31
C ALA A 63 -14.01 11.03 8.11
N ASP A 64 -14.93 10.06 8.09
CA ASP A 64 -14.61 8.64 7.87
C ASP A 64 -13.74 8.41 6.63
N LYS A 65 -14.02 9.17 5.56
CA LYS A 65 -13.23 9.13 4.32
C LYS A 65 -11.75 9.47 4.55
N ASP A 66 -11.47 10.45 5.41
CA ASP A 66 -10.10 10.91 5.65
C ASP A 66 -9.34 9.94 6.56
N MET A 67 -10.03 9.27 7.49
CA MET A 67 -9.45 8.18 8.27
C MET A 67 -9.08 6.98 7.40
N VAL A 68 -9.98 6.56 6.50
CA VAL A 68 -9.69 5.49 5.53
C VAL A 68 -8.49 5.86 4.66
N TRP A 69 -8.46 7.09 4.16
CA TRP A 69 -7.40 7.55 3.28
C TRP A 69 -6.04 7.64 3.99
N GLY A 70 -6.01 8.18 5.20
CA GLY A 70 -4.80 8.20 6.03
C GLY A 70 -4.31 6.80 6.37
N THR A 71 -5.22 5.85 6.65
CA THR A 71 -4.88 4.46 6.95
C THR A 71 -4.21 3.79 5.76
N LEU A 72 -4.75 4.00 4.56
CA LEU A 72 -4.15 3.50 3.31
C LEU A 72 -2.76 4.10 3.06
N ASN A 73 -2.59 5.40 3.25
CA ASN A 73 -1.30 6.06 3.06
C ASN A 73 -0.26 5.57 4.07
N GLU A 74 -0.66 5.38 5.33
CA GLU A 74 0.22 4.81 6.36
C GLU A 74 0.69 3.40 5.98
N MET A 75 -0.23 2.55 5.49
CA MET A 75 0.13 1.21 5.01
C MET A 75 1.06 1.25 3.80
N ARG A 76 0.81 2.13 2.83
CA ARG A 76 1.67 2.30 1.65
C ARG A 76 3.08 2.76 2.02
N ILE A 77 3.22 3.71 2.94
CA ILE A 77 4.54 4.12 3.46
C ILE A 77 5.26 2.95 4.13
N LYS A 78 4.54 2.14 4.91
CA LYS A 78 5.09 0.94 5.55
C LYS A 78 5.48 -0.13 4.53
N ALA A 79 4.68 -0.34 3.49
CA ALA A 79 4.97 -1.28 2.41
C ALA A 79 6.18 -0.83 1.57
N ALA A 80 6.27 0.46 1.24
CA ALA A 80 7.42 1.03 0.54
C ALA A 80 8.73 0.83 1.34
N LYS A 81 8.68 0.94 2.67
CA LYS A 81 9.84 0.63 3.55
C LYS A 81 10.27 -0.84 3.51
N LEU A 82 9.38 -1.74 3.14
CA LEU A 82 9.65 -3.17 2.96
C LEU A 82 10.07 -3.51 1.52
N ASN A 83 10.23 -2.51 0.64
CA ASN A 83 10.44 -2.67 -0.80
C ASN A 83 9.33 -3.48 -1.47
N ALA A 84 8.08 -3.27 -1.04
CA ALA A 84 6.91 -3.84 -1.67
C ALA A 84 6.26 -2.82 -2.63
N ASP A 85 5.78 -3.30 -3.77
CA ASP A 85 5.10 -2.51 -4.80
C ASP A 85 3.57 -2.66 -4.74
N THR A 86 3.08 -3.67 -4.04
CA THR A 86 1.67 -4.06 -4.02
C THR A 86 1.25 -4.44 -2.61
N ILE A 87 0.10 -3.93 -2.15
CA ILE A 87 -0.53 -4.37 -0.91
C ILE A 87 -1.86 -5.06 -1.20
N TYR A 88 -2.05 -6.24 -0.62
CA TYR A 88 -3.30 -6.98 -0.64
C TYR A 88 -4.02 -6.78 0.70
N LEU A 89 -5.15 -6.08 0.66
CA LEU A 89 -5.88 -5.76 1.88
C LEU A 89 -6.76 -6.92 2.33
N TYR A 90 -6.68 -7.19 3.63
CA TYR A 90 -7.68 -7.97 4.32
C TYR A 90 -8.92 -7.12 4.59
N LYS A 91 -10.03 -7.79 4.92
CA LYS A 91 -11.26 -7.14 5.35
C LYS A 91 -10.96 -6.11 6.47
N PRO A 92 -11.37 -4.85 6.31
CA PRO A 92 -11.15 -3.83 7.33
C PRO A 92 -11.75 -4.22 8.68
N LEU A 93 -11.04 -3.90 9.76
CA LEU A 93 -11.56 -4.05 11.12
C LEU A 93 -12.33 -2.79 11.48
N GLY A 94 -13.63 -2.93 11.71
CA GLY A 94 -14.50 -1.82 12.10
C GLY A 94 -14.41 -1.58 13.61
N PHE A 95 -13.76 -0.51 14.01
CA PHE A 95 -13.75 -0.03 15.39
C PHE A 95 -14.54 1.29 15.49
N THR A 96 -15.31 1.46 16.56
CA THR A 96 -16.05 2.71 16.77
C THR A 96 -15.06 3.86 16.96
N GLY A 97 -14.97 4.74 15.97
CA GLY A 97 -14.10 5.91 15.98
C GLY A 97 -12.65 5.68 15.55
N SER A 98 -12.34 4.55 14.94
CA SER A 98 -11.05 4.34 14.27
C SER A 98 -11.19 3.38 13.10
N VAL A 99 -10.31 3.54 12.12
CA VAL A 99 -10.20 2.67 10.96
C VAL A 99 -8.87 1.94 11.08
N THR A 100 -8.93 0.62 11.26
CA THR A 100 -7.73 -0.22 11.28
C THR A 100 -7.82 -1.22 10.14
N MET A 101 -6.76 -1.28 9.35
CA MET A 101 -6.64 -2.19 8.22
C MET A 101 -5.35 -3.00 8.34
N ILE A 102 -5.41 -4.24 7.88
CA ILE A 102 -4.28 -5.16 7.81
C ILE A 102 -4.13 -5.53 6.34
N ALA A 103 -2.90 -5.55 5.85
CA ALA A 103 -2.59 -5.96 4.48
C ALA A 103 -1.30 -6.76 4.45
N ASN A 104 -1.17 -7.65 3.47
CA ASN A 104 0.12 -8.22 3.11
C ASN A 104 0.77 -7.39 2.01
N ALA A 105 2.06 -7.15 2.14
CA ALA A 105 2.88 -6.44 1.20
C ALA A 105 3.65 -7.44 0.33
N TYR A 106 3.59 -7.21 -0.98
CA TYR A 106 4.18 -8.04 -2.02
C TYR A 106 5.07 -7.18 -2.92
N ASP A 107 6.05 -7.83 -3.53
CA ASP A 107 6.89 -7.30 -4.60
C ASP A 107 6.62 -8.12 -5.86
N CYS A 108 5.86 -7.53 -6.77
CA CYS A 108 5.43 -8.14 -8.03
C CYS A 108 6.36 -7.79 -9.19
N ASP A 109 7.07 -6.66 -9.15
CA ASP A 109 8.06 -6.28 -10.16
C ASP A 109 9.26 -7.26 -10.19
N ALA A 110 9.66 -7.81 -9.04
CA ALA A 110 10.67 -8.89 -8.99
C ALA A 110 10.24 -10.15 -9.77
N ALA A 111 8.95 -10.50 -9.72
CA ALA A 111 8.38 -11.70 -10.35
C ALA A 111 8.40 -11.65 -11.88
N VAL A 112 8.11 -10.49 -12.46
CA VAL A 112 8.10 -10.29 -13.92
C VAL A 112 9.50 -10.52 -14.49
N THR A 113 10.53 -10.16 -13.73
CA THR A 113 11.94 -10.30 -14.11
C THR A 113 12.38 -11.77 -14.20
N GLU A 114 11.82 -12.66 -13.38
CA GLU A 114 12.14 -14.09 -13.42
C GLU A 114 11.41 -14.83 -14.57
N ILE A 115 10.22 -14.37 -14.94
CA ILE A 115 9.43 -14.97 -16.03
C ILE A 115 10.04 -14.62 -17.40
N GLU A 116 10.52 -13.38 -17.61
CA GLU A 116 11.20 -13.00 -18.86
C GLU A 116 12.54 -13.73 -19.07
N SER A 117 13.28 -14.04 -17.99
CA SER A 117 14.55 -14.78 -18.07
C SER A 117 14.36 -16.21 -18.60
N THR A 118 13.23 -16.84 -18.29
CA THR A 118 12.96 -18.24 -18.68
C THR A 118 12.41 -18.35 -20.11
N ALA A 119 11.75 -17.31 -20.63
CA ALA A 119 11.22 -17.29 -22.00
C ALA A 119 12.28 -17.07 -23.08
N GLY A 120 13.45 -16.53 -22.73
CA GLY A 120 14.58 -16.31 -23.66
C GLY A 120 15.38 -17.58 -24.01
N ALA A 121 15.22 -18.69 -23.28
CA ALA A 121 16.07 -19.87 -23.43
C ALA A 121 15.52 -20.95 -24.39
N THR A 122 14.30 -20.82 -24.91
CA THR A 122 13.69 -21.88 -25.76
C THR A 122 13.59 -21.53 -27.25
N ALA A 123 14.08 -20.39 -27.71
CA ALA A 123 13.93 -19.96 -29.11
C ALA A 123 15.00 -20.51 -30.08
N ASP A 124 16.10 -21.10 -29.61
CA ASP A 124 17.30 -21.35 -30.45
C ASP A 124 17.53 -22.81 -30.93
N SER A 125 16.52 -23.70 -30.92
CA SER A 125 16.74 -25.08 -31.40
C SER A 125 15.65 -25.69 -32.28
N VAL A 126 15.05 -24.88 -33.17
CA VAL A 126 14.34 -25.44 -34.34
C VAL A 126 15.06 -25.00 -35.61
N SER A 127 16.18 -25.66 -35.90
CA SER A 127 16.78 -25.64 -37.23
C SER A 127 17.14 -27.05 -37.67
N THR A 128 16.68 -27.39 -38.86
CA THR A 128 17.09 -28.49 -39.75
C THR A 128 16.57 -29.90 -39.47
N ALA A 129 15.47 -30.27 -40.15
CA ALA A 129 15.33 -31.56 -40.82
C ALA A 129 14.20 -31.49 -41.86
N LEU A 130 14.57 -31.13 -43.08
CA LEU A 130 13.78 -31.33 -44.30
C LEU A 130 13.98 -32.80 -44.73
N PRO A 131 12.94 -33.62 -44.97
CA PRO A 131 13.09 -34.77 -45.84
C PRO A 131 12.48 -34.47 -47.21
N THR A 132 13.39 -34.41 -48.18
CA THR A 132 13.20 -34.75 -49.59
C THR A 132 12.30 -35.98 -49.76
N GLY A 133 11.41 -35.91 -50.75
CA GLY A 133 10.37 -36.92 -50.98
C GLY A 133 10.84 -38.26 -51.52
N ALA A 134 9.90 -39.21 -51.59
CA ALA A 134 9.81 -40.27 -52.60
C ALA A 134 8.65 -41.21 -52.20
N LYS A 135 7.52 -41.13 -52.90
CA LYS A 135 6.98 -42.16 -53.81
C LYS A 135 5.48 -41.95 -54.03
#